data_AF-A0A958TI89-F1
#
_entry.id   AF-A0A958TI89-F1
#
_cell.length_a   1.000
_cell.length_b   1.000
_cell.length_c   1.000
_cell.angle_alpha   90.00
_cell.angle_beta   90.00
_cell.angle_gamma   90.00
#
_symmetry.space_group_name_H-M   'P 1'
#
loop_
_entity.id
_entity.type
_entity.pdbx_description
1 polymer ?
#
loop_
_entity_poly.entity_id
_entity_poly.type
_entity_poly.pdbx_seq_one_letter_code
_entity_poly.pdbx_strand_id
1 'polypeptide(L)'
;SLAFTFTDSFWFNAVETEVYAMATLIMSVLFWLTLRWEQDMHKPRGNRWLILIAFVIGLSFGVHFMGLLTIPAIGLIYYFKNYKTVTIQNFIIANVVSAAILLFIFKLLLPNALKLFSASEIFFVNTVGLPFNSGTIIAFVAVVAAFYFGLKYTKEKQKQFANTLVLCLLFIFIGFSCWLMLPIRANANVVINENNPSDARELLAYYNLEQYPETHLFYGPLFTEQYTGLDENEPYVDDKPNYEKDKKAGKYVIVNDYKNAKQNYNSEQASILPRMWSGENAENYMMFTGLLNFSIKPEYQMENQIRSIVSDFRKNVSEGKVDYEDYNNFLKQFGQYLNIEKPSLIQNIGYMFEYQFGYMYWRYFMWNFVGKQDDIQGKYDDLHGNWISGIKPIDAWHLNMSQDHLPSDVKNNKGRNTYYFLPLILGLIGFLFLLGKDKKRFWVMLVFFLLTGVAIQFYTNVRPFEPRERDYSVVGSFYVFAIWIGFGVYAIFDALKKYTSSKFLAPAITLVCLILVPGILAANNWDDHDRSNKKTALAMAKMYLDSCAENG
;
A
#
# COMPACT_ATOMS: atom_id res chain seq x y z
N SER A 1 9.50 -5.26 19.51
CA SER A 1 8.80 -5.79 20.70
C SER A 1 8.28 -7.17 20.37
N LEU A 2 8.23 -8.09 21.34
CA LEU A 2 7.62 -9.42 21.14
C LEU A 2 6.12 -9.34 20.82
N ALA A 3 5.45 -8.26 21.22
CA ALA A 3 4.03 -8.05 20.96
C ALA A 3 3.69 -8.17 19.46
N PHE A 4 4.56 -7.65 18.59
CA PHE A 4 4.32 -7.65 17.14
C PHE A 4 4.17 -9.06 16.55
N THR A 5 4.86 -10.06 17.10
CA THR A 5 4.76 -11.46 16.65
C THR A 5 3.34 -12.00 16.76
N PHE A 6 2.56 -11.50 17.71
CA PHE A 6 1.23 -12.00 18.03
C PHE A 6 0.10 -11.01 17.74
N THR A 7 0.39 -9.89 17.07
CA THR A 7 -0.69 -8.99 16.60
C THR A 7 -1.46 -9.64 15.45
N ASP A 8 -2.79 -9.59 15.51
CA ASP A 8 -3.73 -10.24 14.56
C ASP A 8 -3.27 -10.15 13.11
N SER A 9 -3.18 -8.93 12.57
CA SER A 9 -2.85 -8.73 11.15
C SER A 9 -1.48 -9.28 10.78
N PHE A 10 -0.45 -9.05 11.59
CA PHE A 10 0.89 -9.55 11.24
C PHE A 10 0.96 -11.08 11.31
N TRP A 11 0.36 -11.70 12.33
CA TRP A 11 0.36 -13.14 12.45
C TRP A 11 -0.40 -13.77 11.29
N PHE A 12 -1.57 -13.24 10.93
CA PHE A 12 -2.34 -13.70 9.77
C PHE A 12 -1.47 -13.75 8.51
N ASN A 13 -0.78 -12.64 8.23
CA ASN A 13 0.14 -12.52 7.09
C ASN A 13 1.38 -13.43 7.19
N ALA A 14 1.84 -13.75 8.39
CA ALA A 14 3.01 -14.61 8.59
C ALA A 14 2.71 -16.09 8.33
N VAL A 15 1.44 -16.49 8.39
CA VAL A 15 0.99 -17.88 8.16
C VAL A 15 0.16 -18.04 6.88
N GLU A 16 0.12 -16.99 6.05
CA GLU A 16 -0.48 -16.99 4.72
C GLU A 16 0.62 -16.99 3.65
N THR A 17 0.31 -17.55 2.47
CA THR A 17 1.22 -17.56 1.31
C THR A 17 1.15 -16.22 0.56
N GLU A 18 1.44 -15.12 1.24
CA GLU A 18 1.53 -13.77 0.67
C GLU A 18 2.92 -13.14 0.93
N VAL A 19 3.22 -12.02 0.27
CA VAL A 19 4.55 -11.38 0.30
C VAL A 19 4.78 -10.47 1.50
N TYR A 20 3.74 -10.14 2.28
CA TYR A 20 3.78 -9.08 3.30
C TYR A 20 4.66 -9.41 4.51
N ALA A 21 4.77 -10.69 4.88
CA ALA A 21 5.71 -11.11 5.93
C ALA A 21 7.17 -10.84 5.53
N MET A 22 7.54 -11.20 4.30
CA MET A 22 8.88 -10.92 3.77
C MET A 22 9.12 -9.43 3.55
N ALA A 23 8.09 -8.68 3.12
CA ALA A 23 8.16 -7.23 3.01
C ALA A 23 8.44 -6.56 4.37
N THR A 24 7.78 -7.03 5.43
CA THR A 24 7.97 -6.56 6.80
C THR A 24 9.36 -6.91 7.34
N LEU A 25 9.90 -8.08 6.99
CA LEU A 25 11.30 -8.44 7.28
C LEU A 25 12.28 -7.46 6.63
N ILE A 26 12.13 -7.20 5.33
CA ILE A 26 12.98 -6.25 4.59
C ILE A 26 12.91 -4.86 5.22
N MET A 27 11.70 -4.39 5.54
CA MET A 27 11.49 -3.12 6.23
C MET A 27 12.21 -3.07 7.59
N SER A 28 12.12 -4.14 8.38
CA SER A 28 12.79 -4.26 9.68
C SER A 28 14.32 -4.27 9.54
N VAL A 29 14.85 -5.00 8.56
CA VAL A 29 16.28 -5.04 8.23
C VAL A 29 16.78 -3.66 7.79
N LEU A 30 16.05 -2.96 6.91
CA LEU A 30 16.39 -1.60 6.47
C LEU A 30 16.46 -0.61 7.64
N PHE A 31 15.46 -0.65 8.52
CA PHE A 31 15.46 0.19 9.72
C PHE A 31 16.64 -0.14 10.64
N TRP A 32 16.92 -1.42 10.90
CA TRP A 32 18.07 -1.85 11.70
C TRP A 32 19.42 -1.44 11.08
N LEU A 33 19.61 -1.67 9.78
CA LEU A 33 20.81 -1.28 9.04
C LEU A 33 21.04 0.23 9.12
N THR A 34 19.96 1.01 9.14
CA THR A 34 20.04 2.47 9.28
C THR A 34 20.51 2.89 10.67
N LEU A 35 20.07 2.21 11.74
CA LEU A 35 20.60 2.45 13.08
C LEU A 35 22.09 2.07 13.16
N ARG A 36 22.52 1.01 12.48
CA ARG A 36 23.95 0.65 12.35
C ARG A 36 24.73 1.71 11.58
N TRP A 37 24.16 2.23 10.50
CA TRP A 37 24.75 3.32 9.73
C TRP A 37 24.87 4.59 10.58
N GLU A 38 23.85 4.97 11.34
CA GLU A 38 23.85 6.13 12.23
C GLU A 38 24.98 6.07 13.27
N GLN A 39 25.25 4.90 13.84
CA GLN A 39 26.35 4.69 14.79
C GLN A 39 27.74 4.79 14.15
N ASP A 40 27.88 4.34 12.91
CA ASP A 40 29.18 4.24 12.20
C ASP A 40 29.39 5.36 11.17
N MET A 41 28.44 6.29 10.98
CA MET A 41 28.38 7.22 9.83
C MET A 41 29.67 8.01 9.61
N HIS A 42 30.29 8.46 10.70
CA HIS A 42 31.52 9.27 10.67
C HIS A 42 32.79 8.44 10.94
N LYS A 43 32.69 7.11 11.03
CA LYS A 43 33.85 6.22 11.16
C LYS A 43 34.40 5.83 9.79
N PRO A 44 35.68 5.41 9.70
CA PRO A 44 36.21 4.83 8.47
C PRO A 44 35.32 3.69 7.96
N ARG A 45 34.99 3.73 6.67
CA ARG A 45 34.07 2.78 6.00
C ARG A 45 32.62 2.78 6.52
N GLY A 46 32.18 3.82 7.24
CA GLY A 46 30.79 3.96 7.70
C GLY A 46 29.74 3.79 6.60
N ASN A 47 30.01 4.31 5.40
CA ASN A 47 29.13 4.23 4.23
C ASN A 47 28.92 2.81 3.67
N ARG A 48 29.64 1.77 4.17
CA ARG A 48 29.34 0.38 3.82
C ARG A 48 27.88 0.01 4.17
N TRP A 49 27.36 0.58 5.26
CA TRP A 49 25.98 0.37 5.68
C TRP A 49 25.01 1.04 4.71
N LEU A 50 25.31 2.24 4.23
CA LEU A 50 24.51 2.92 3.21
C LEU A 50 24.46 2.14 1.89
N ILE A 51 25.58 1.56 1.46
CA ILE A 51 25.63 0.71 0.26
C ILE A 51 24.80 -0.57 0.46
N LEU A 52 24.86 -1.18 1.64
CA LEU A 52 24.04 -2.34 1.98
C LEU A 52 22.54 -1.99 2.06
N ILE A 53 22.19 -0.82 2.60
CA ILE A 53 20.82 -0.29 2.57
C ILE A 53 20.34 -0.14 1.12
N ALA A 54 21.17 0.42 0.24
CA ALA A 54 20.86 0.59 -1.17
C ALA A 54 20.61 -0.77 -1.88
N PHE A 55 21.41 -1.79 -1.56
CA PHE A 55 21.20 -3.16 -2.03
C PHE A 55 19.86 -3.75 -1.59
N VAL A 56 19.54 -3.63 -0.30
CA VAL A 56 18.29 -4.17 0.26
C VAL A 56 17.08 -3.40 -0.27
N ILE A 57 17.20 -2.09 -0.52
CA ILE A 57 16.21 -1.31 -1.27
C ILE A 57 15.98 -1.89 -2.66
N GLY A 58 17.05 -2.22 -3.41
CA GLY A 58 16.94 -2.88 -4.70
C GLY A 58 16.24 -4.25 -4.62
N LEU A 59 16.61 -5.07 -3.63
CA LEU A 59 15.96 -6.37 -3.39
C LEU A 59 14.47 -6.26 -3.06
N SER A 60 14.05 -5.17 -2.40
CA SER A 60 12.65 -5.00 -2.01
C SER A 60 11.68 -5.04 -3.20
N PHE A 61 12.11 -4.61 -4.39
CA PHE A 61 11.31 -4.71 -5.61
C PHE A 61 10.97 -6.16 -5.99
N GLY A 62 11.86 -7.12 -5.73
CA GLY A 62 11.60 -8.54 -5.98
C GLY A 62 10.58 -9.19 -5.03
N VAL A 63 10.13 -8.46 -4.01
CA VAL A 63 9.17 -8.94 -3.01
C VAL A 63 7.96 -8.03 -2.96
N HIS A 64 8.13 -6.80 -2.48
CA HIS A 64 7.07 -5.80 -2.34
C HIS A 64 7.66 -4.40 -2.10
N PHE A 65 7.02 -3.36 -2.64
CA PHE A 65 7.48 -1.96 -2.54
C PHE A 65 7.37 -1.34 -1.14
N MET A 66 6.78 -2.05 -0.16
CA MET A 66 6.58 -1.56 1.21
C MET A 66 7.91 -1.25 1.91
N GLY A 67 8.99 -1.98 1.57
CA GLY A 67 10.33 -1.71 2.11
C GLY A 67 10.83 -0.29 1.78
N LEU A 68 10.40 0.29 0.66
CA LEU A 68 10.79 1.64 0.25
C LEU A 68 10.26 2.72 1.21
N LEU A 69 9.17 2.44 1.93
CA LEU A 69 8.57 3.39 2.87
C LEU A 69 9.45 3.66 4.10
N THR A 70 10.51 2.89 4.30
CA THR A 70 11.55 3.22 5.29
C THR A 70 12.39 4.44 4.90
N ILE A 71 12.53 4.75 3.60
CA ILE A 71 13.47 5.75 3.08
C ILE A 71 13.31 7.11 3.77
N PRO A 72 12.09 7.64 4.00
CA PRO A 72 11.96 8.91 4.69
C PRO A 72 12.45 8.88 6.15
N ALA A 73 12.25 7.77 6.86
CA ALA A 73 12.83 7.59 8.20
C ALA A 73 14.37 7.55 8.15
N ILE A 74 14.94 6.91 7.13
CA ILE A 74 16.40 6.89 6.88
C ILE A 74 16.94 8.31 6.67
N GLY A 75 16.26 9.10 5.82
CA GLY A 75 16.62 10.48 5.54
C GLY A 75 16.55 11.36 6.79
N LEU A 76 15.55 11.17 7.66
CA LEU A 76 15.46 11.87 8.94
C LEU A 76 16.55 11.46 9.93
N ILE A 77 16.91 10.17 9.98
CA ILE A 77 18.05 9.71 10.79
C ILE A 77 19.34 10.38 10.33
N TYR A 78 19.58 10.42 9.02
CA TYR A 78 20.72 11.15 8.45
C TYR A 78 20.69 12.65 8.81
N TYR A 79 19.54 13.30 8.65
CA TYR A 79 19.37 14.71 8.98
C TYR A 79 19.68 14.99 10.46
N PHE A 80 19.07 14.25 11.39
CA PHE A 80 19.29 14.47 12.83
C PHE A 80 20.71 14.15 13.29
N LYS A 81 21.42 13.30 12.57
CA LYS A 81 22.83 12.97 12.82
C LYS A 81 23.79 14.08 12.38
N ASN A 82 23.52 14.71 11.23
CA ASN A 82 24.42 15.68 10.62
C ASN A 82 24.11 17.14 10.97
N TYR A 83 22.85 17.45 11.30
CA TYR A 83 22.42 18.81 11.62
C TYR A 83 22.38 19.02 13.13
N LYS A 84 23.24 19.93 13.63
CA LYS A 84 23.32 20.27 15.05
C LYS A 84 22.10 21.08 15.52
N THR A 85 21.67 22.04 14.71
CA THR A 85 20.52 22.92 14.98
C THR A 85 19.34 22.57 14.08
N VAL A 86 18.20 22.29 14.69
CA VAL A 86 16.94 21.96 14.00
C VAL A 86 16.11 23.23 13.92
N THR A 87 15.85 23.72 12.71
CA THR A 87 14.94 24.82 12.41
C THR A 87 13.72 24.28 11.67
N ILE A 88 12.60 25.01 11.67
CA ILE A 88 11.40 24.59 10.92
C ILE A 88 11.73 24.44 9.43
N GLN A 89 12.48 25.40 8.87
CA GLN A 89 12.85 25.39 7.46
C GLN A 89 13.72 24.18 7.09
N ASN A 90 14.80 23.91 7.83
CA ASN A 90 15.67 22.78 7.47
C ASN A 90 15.02 21.42 7.75
N PHE A 91 14.09 21.34 8.71
CA PHE A 91 13.29 20.15 8.98
C PHE A 91 12.29 19.87 7.85
N ILE A 92 11.59 20.89 7.33
CA ILE A 92 10.70 20.75 6.17
C ILE A 92 11.50 20.29 4.95
N ILE A 93 12.65 20.93 4.69
CA ILE A 93 13.53 20.54 3.57
C ILE A 93 13.98 19.08 3.71
N ALA A 94 14.36 18.64 4.91
CA ALA A 94 14.77 17.26 5.14
C ALA A 94 13.65 16.25 4.81
N ASN A 95 12.41 16.52 5.21
CA ASN A 95 11.27 15.67 4.89
C ASN A 95 10.99 15.65 3.38
N VAL A 96 10.97 16.83 2.74
CA VAL A 96 10.75 16.95 1.28
C VAL A 96 11.83 16.22 0.49
N VAL A 97 13.11 16.38 0.85
CA VAL A 97 14.21 15.69 0.19
C VAL A 97 14.10 14.17 0.38
N SER A 98 13.73 13.70 1.57
CA SER A 98 13.61 12.28 1.84
C SER A 98 12.42 11.64 1.08
N ALA A 99 11.30 12.36 0.99
CA ALA A 99 10.16 11.98 0.14
C ALA A 99 10.53 12.01 -1.35
N ALA A 100 11.31 13.00 -1.79
CA ALA A 100 11.79 13.09 -3.17
C ALA A 100 12.73 11.93 -3.52
N ILE A 101 13.59 11.47 -2.61
CA ILE A 101 14.42 10.28 -2.81
C ILE A 101 13.55 9.03 -2.98
N LEU A 102 12.52 8.86 -2.13
CA LEU A 102 11.56 7.77 -2.27
C LEU A 102 10.88 7.81 -3.65
N LEU A 103 10.31 8.95 -4.04
CA LEU A 103 9.63 9.12 -5.33
C LEU A 103 10.59 8.94 -6.52
N PHE A 104 11.84 9.40 -6.39
CA PHE A 104 12.87 9.20 -7.40
C PHE A 104 13.14 7.70 -7.59
N ILE A 105 13.39 6.94 -6.53
CA ILE A 105 13.67 5.51 -6.64
C ILE A 105 12.44 4.76 -7.18
N PHE A 106 11.27 5.03 -6.61
CA PHE A 106 10.03 4.31 -6.94
C PHE A 106 9.48 4.63 -8.33
N LYS A 107 9.35 5.92 -8.67
CA LYS A 107 8.64 6.38 -9.88
C LYS A 107 9.58 6.73 -11.04
N LEU A 108 10.86 7.01 -10.78
CA LEU A 108 11.79 7.47 -11.83
C LEU A 108 12.91 6.49 -12.12
N LEU A 109 13.66 6.01 -11.13
CA LEU A 109 14.92 5.30 -11.36
C LEU A 109 14.73 4.00 -12.14
N LEU A 110 13.92 3.08 -11.61
CA LEU A 110 13.74 1.76 -12.21
C LEU A 110 12.81 1.75 -13.43
N PRO A 111 11.68 2.47 -13.46
CA PRO A 111 10.84 2.55 -14.65
C PRO A 111 11.60 3.13 -15.85
N ASN A 112 12.42 4.17 -15.63
CA ASN A 112 13.21 4.75 -16.72
C ASN A 112 14.36 3.85 -17.14
N ALA A 113 14.93 3.05 -16.23
CA ALA A 113 15.90 2.03 -16.63
C ALA A 113 15.26 1.00 -17.57
N LEU A 114 14.09 0.44 -17.20
CA LEU A 114 13.35 -0.47 -18.08
C LEU A 114 12.94 0.20 -19.40
N LYS A 115 12.54 1.47 -19.37
CA LYS A 115 12.26 2.27 -20.56
C LYS A 115 13.48 2.44 -21.46
N LEU A 116 14.68 2.63 -20.89
CA LEU A 116 15.92 2.68 -21.66
C LEU A 116 16.17 1.35 -22.40
N PHE A 117 16.00 0.21 -21.72
CA PHE A 117 16.12 -1.11 -22.36
C PHE A 117 15.10 -1.28 -23.48
N SER A 118 13.83 -0.98 -23.22
CA SER A 118 12.76 -1.08 -24.22
C SER A 118 12.98 -0.15 -25.43
N ALA A 119 13.34 1.11 -25.20
CA ALA A 119 13.58 2.06 -26.28
C ALA A 119 14.83 1.71 -27.11
N SER A 120 15.89 1.24 -26.45
CA SER A 120 17.09 0.74 -27.12
C SER A 120 16.77 -0.48 -27.99
N GLU A 121 15.99 -1.42 -27.47
CA GLU A 121 15.54 -2.61 -28.21
C GLU A 121 14.80 -2.23 -29.50
N ILE A 122 13.79 -1.35 -29.40
CA ILE A 122 13.02 -0.90 -30.58
C ILE A 122 13.93 -0.16 -31.57
N PHE A 123 14.80 0.74 -31.11
CA PHE A 123 15.67 1.52 -31.98
C PHE A 123 16.64 0.64 -32.78
N PHE A 124 17.37 -0.26 -32.11
CA PHE A 124 18.38 -1.08 -32.78
C PHE A 124 17.76 -2.15 -33.69
N VAL A 125 16.61 -2.70 -33.33
CA VAL A 125 15.92 -3.69 -34.17
C VAL A 125 15.20 -3.01 -35.34
N ASN A 126 14.35 -2.01 -35.08
CA ASN A 126 13.50 -1.44 -36.13
C ASN A 126 14.23 -0.45 -37.03
N THR A 127 15.15 0.36 -36.49
CA THR A 127 15.82 1.43 -37.24
C THR A 127 17.17 0.99 -37.79
N VAL A 128 17.97 0.28 -36.99
CA VAL A 128 19.30 -0.19 -37.42
C VAL A 128 19.23 -1.53 -38.16
N GLY A 129 18.22 -2.37 -37.88
CA GLY A 129 18.05 -3.67 -38.51
C GLY A 129 18.83 -4.80 -37.85
N LEU A 130 19.21 -4.66 -36.58
CA LEU A 130 19.87 -5.72 -35.82
C LEU A 130 18.88 -6.82 -35.38
N PRO A 131 19.35 -8.06 -35.11
CA PRO A 131 18.51 -9.12 -34.57
C PRO A 131 17.86 -8.76 -33.23
N PHE A 132 16.74 -9.41 -32.91
CA PHE A 132 16.08 -9.27 -31.61
C PHE A 132 17.03 -9.45 -30.42
N ASN A 133 16.74 -8.74 -29.34
CA ASN A 133 17.49 -8.61 -28.09
C ASN A 133 18.84 -7.86 -28.21
N SER A 134 19.27 -7.46 -29.42
CA SER A 134 20.52 -6.73 -29.59
C SER A 134 20.51 -5.38 -28.89
N GLY A 135 19.40 -4.63 -28.98
CA GLY A 135 19.30 -3.32 -28.33
C GLY A 135 19.30 -3.43 -26.81
N THR A 136 18.71 -4.50 -26.26
CA THR A 136 18.75 -4.83 -24.83
C THR A 136 20.19 -5.12 -24.36
N ILE A 137 20.95 -5.92 -25.11
CA ILE A 137 22.36 -6.22 -24.80
C ILE A 137 23.22 -4.95 -24.87
N ILE A 138 23.03 -4.13 -25.90
CA ILE A 138 23.75 -2.86 -26.06
C ILE A 138 23.46 -1.93 -24.87
N ALA A 139 22.19 -1.80 -24.47
CA ALA A 139 21.82 -1.01 -23.30
C ALA A 139 22.47 -1.54 -22.02
N PHE A 140 22.51 -2.86 -21.83
CA PHE A 140 23.19 -3.49 -20.68
C PHE A 140 24.68 -3.13 -20.63
N VAL A 141 25.39 -3.30 -21.76
CA VAL A 141 26.82 -2.95 -21.86
C VAL A 141 27.04 -1.47 -21.61
N ALA A 142 26.18 -0.59 -22.13
CA ALA A 142 26.24 0.85 -21.90
C ALA A 142 26.06 1.20 -20.41
N VAL A 143 25.12 0.56 -19.72
CA VAL A 143 24.91 0.75 -18.27
C VAL A 143 26.12 0.27 -17.47
N VAL A 144 26.67 -0.91 -17.79
CA VAL A 144 27.88 -1.43 -17.14
C VAL A 144 29.07 -0.49 -17.36
N ALA A 145 29.26 -0.01 -18.58
CA ALA A 145 30.30 0.95 -18.92
C ALA A 145 30.11 2.27 -18.15
N ALA A 146 28.88 2.79 -18.05
CA ALA A 146 28.57 4.00 -17.30
C ALA A 146 28.94 3.87 -15.81
N PHE A 147 28.64 2.73 -15.18
CA PHE A 147 29.06 2.46 -13.80
C PHE A 147 30.57 2.33 -13.68
N TYR A 148 31.23 1.59 -14.57
CA TYR A 148 32.67 1.41 -14.56
C TYR A 148 33.41 2.76 -14.68
N PHE A 149 33.08 3.55 -15.69
CA PHE A 149 33.69 4.86 -15.90
C PHE A 149 33.30 5.86 -14.82
N GLY A 150 32.07 5.82 -14.31
CA GLY A 150 31.63 6.65 -13.18
C GLY A 150 32.42 6.37 -11.89
N LEU A 151 32.63 5.09 -11.56
CA LEU A 151 33.44 4.68 -10.41
C LEU A 151 34.92 5.05 -10.60
N LYS A 152 35.48 4.80 -11.80
CA LYS A 152 36.85 5.18 -12.14
C LYS A 152 37.06 6.69 -11.99
N TYR A 153 36.23 7.50 -12.63
CA TYR A 153 36.30 8.96 -12.60
C TYR A 153 36.17 9.52 -11.18
N THR A 154 35.18 9.05 -10.41
CA THR A 154 34.96 9.53 -9.03
C THR A 154 36.10 9.16 -8.10
N LYS A 155 36.73 7.99 -8.30
CA LYS A 155 37.93 7.57 -7.56
C LYS A 155 39.15 8.40 -7.93
N GLU A 156 39.43 8.58 -9.22
CA GLU A 156 40.57 9.36 -9.71
C GLU A 156 40.53 10.82 -9.25
N LYS A 157 39.33 11.43 -9.25
CA LYS A 157 39.12 12.81 -8.78
C LYS A 157 38.91 12.94 -7.26
N GLN A 158 39.08 11.85 -6.50
CA GLN A 158 38.91 11.82 -5.04
C GLN A 158 37.54 12.36 -4.57
N LYS A 159 36.49 12.22 -5.39
CA LYS A 159 35.13 12.66 -5.07
C LYS A 159 34.40 11.60 -4.25
N GLN A 160 34.72 11.50 -2.95
CA GLN A 160 34.20 10.46 -2.05
C GLN A 160 32.65 10.36 -2.03
N PHE A 161 31.96 11.50 -1.94
CA PHE A 161 30.50 11.53 -1.91
C PHE A 161 29.90 11.02 -3.22
N ALA A 162 30.39 11.51 -4.36
CA ALA A 162 29.94 11.06 -5.67
C ALA A 162 30.24 9.57 -5.91
N ASN A 163 31.40 9.09 -5.46
CA ASN A 163 31.74 7.67 -5.53
C ASN A 163 30.75 6.81 -4.73
N THR A 164 30.42 7.24 -3.51
CA THR A 164 29.42 6.56 -2.66
C THR A 164 28.05 6.55 -3.33
N LEU A 165 27.63 7.66 -3.95
CA LEU A 165 26.36 7.74 -4.67
C LEU A 165 26.32 6.76 -5.86
N VAL A 166 27.37 6.71 -6.68
CA VAL A 166 27.47 5.76 -7.80
C VAL A 166 27.42 4.32 -7.29
N LEU A 167 28.08 4.01 -6.18
CA LEU A 167 27.99 2.69 -5.54
C LEU A 167 26.58 2.38 -5.04
N CYS A 168 25.88 3.33 -4.42
CA CYS A 168 24.50 3.11 -3.97
C CYS A 168 23.57 2.81 -5.15
N LEU A 169 23.67 3.58 -6.24
CA LEU A 169 22.91 3.33 -7.47
C LEU A 169 23.24 1.94 -8.04
N LEU A 170 24.51 1.59 -8.14
CA LEU A 170 24.94 0.27 -8.61
C LEU A 170 24.32 -0.85 -7.76
N PHE A 171 24.39 -0.75 -6.43
CA PHE A 171 23.83 -1.78 -5.56
C PHE A 171 22.31 -1.84 -5.57
N ILE A 172 21.60 -0.72 -5.82
CA ILE A 172 20.16 -0.75 -6.11
C ILE A 172 19.90 -1.61 -7.35
N PHE A 173 20.66 -1.41 -8.45
CA PHE A 173 20.49 -2.21 -9.66
C PHE A 173 20.88 -3.69 -9.45
N ILE A 174 21.92 -3.98 -8.68
CA ILE A 174 22.28 -5.35 -8.32
C ILE A 174 21.13 -5.99 -7.53
N GLY A 175 20.54 -5.30 -6.55
CA GLY A 175 19.37 -5.80 -5.83
C GLY A 175 18.17 -6.00 -6.75
N PHE A 176 17.90 -5.03 -7.62
CA PHE A 176 16.80 -5.07 -8.59
C PHE A 176 16.96 -6.19 -9.62
N SER A 177 18.18 -6.69 -9.87
CA SER A 177 18.43 -7.76 -10.83
C SER A 177 17.66 -9.07 -10.54
N CYS A 178 17.14 -9.25 -9.32
CA CYS A 178 16.22 -10.36 -9.01
C CYS A 178 14.96 -10.35 -9.91
N TRP A 179 14.54 -9.20 -10.44
CA TRP A 179 13.44 -9.08 -11.40
C TRP A 179 13.72 -9.76 -12.74
N LEU A 180 14.99 -10.04 -13.08
CA LEU A 180 15.34 -10.81 -14.28
C LEU A 180 14.76 -12.24 -14.24
N MET A 181 14.35 -12.74 -13.08
CA MET A 181 13.64 -14.01 -12.98
C MET A 181 12.35 -14.00 -13.82
N LEU A 182 11.62 -12.88 -13.87
CA LEU A 182 10.37 -12.76 -14.61
C LEU A 182 10.53 -13.06 -16.11
N PRO A 183 11.39 -12.36 -16.87
CA PRO A 183 11.61 -12.68 -18.27
C PRO A 183 12.26 -14.05 -18.46
N ILE A 184 13.15 -14.50 -17.57
CA ILE A 184 13.75 -15.85 -17.68
C ILE A 184 12.65 -16.92 -17.60
N ARG A 185 11.73 -16.81 -16.64
CA ARG A 185 10.59 -17.71 -16.46
C ARG A 185 9.62 -17.62 -17.63
N ALA A 186 9.31 -16.42 -18.12
CA ALA A 186 8.41 -16.24 -19.27
C ALA A 186 8.99 -16.91 -20.53
N ASN A 187 10.30 -16.77 -20.79
CA ASN A 187 10.98 -17.41 -21.92
C ASN A 187 11.06 -18.95 -21.80
N ALA A 188 10.84 -19.53 -20.62
CA ALA A 188 10.74 -20.97 -20.44
C ALA A 188 9.39 -21.56 -20.89
N ASN A 189 8.48 -20.73 -21.43
CA ASN A 189 7.15 -21.12 -21.93
C ASN A 189 6.32 -21.90 -20.89
N VAL A 190 6.33 -21.39 -19.66
CA VAL A 190 5.52 -21.95 -18.57
C VAL A 190 4.03 -21.85 -18.89
N VAL A 191 3.24 -22.85 -18.44
CA VAL A 191 1.80 -22.93 -18.68
C VAL A 191 1.05 -21.70 -18.17
N ILE A 192 1.42 -21.19 -16.99
CA ILE A 192 0.85 -19.97 -16.40
C ILE A 192 1.85 -18.82 -16.60
N ASN A 193 1.60 -17.98 -17.61
CA ASN A 193 2.45 -16.86 -17.99
C ASN A 193 1.64 -15.55 -18.10
N GLU A 194 1.16 -15.06 -16.97
CA GLU A 194 0.37 -13.83 -16.90
C GLU A 194 1.11 -12.63 -17.50
N ASN A 195 0.44 -11.92 -18.42
CA ASN A 195 0.96 -10.75 -19.17
C ASN A 195 2.24 -10.99 -20.00
N ASN A 196 2.78 -12.21 -20.02
CA ASN A 196 3.96 -12.62 -20.80
C ASN A 196 5.12 -11.59 -20.83
N PRO A 197 5.86 -11.35 -19.73
CA PRO A 197 6.97 -10.39 -19.72
C PRO A 197 8.26 -10.97 -20.35
N SER A 198 8.19 -11.50 -21.58
CA SER A 198 9.29 -12.26 -22.20
C SER A 198 10.41 -11.40 -22.78
N ASP A 199 10.16 -10.11 -22.99
CA ASP A 199 11.19 -9.17 -23.46
C ASP A 199 11.18 -7.82 -22.73
N ALA A 200 12.13 -6.95 -23.09
CA ALA A 200 12.31 -5.67 -22.43
C ALA A 200 11.09 -4.74 -22.51
N ARG A 201 10.28 -4.82 -23.58
CA ARG A 201 9.06 -4.01 -23.73
C ARG A 201 7.92 -4.59 -22.91
N GLU A 202 7.70 -5.89 -22.99
CA GLU A 202 6.65 -6.58 -22.23
C GLU A 202 6.93 -6.50 -20.73
N LEU A 203 8.19 -6.63 -20.30
CA LEU A 203 8.59 -6.44 -18.91
C LEU A 203 8.33 -5.01 -18.41
N LEU A 204 8.53 -4.00 -19.26
CA LEU A 204 8.19 -2.61 -18.93
C LEU A 204 6.67 -2.43 -18.80
N ALA A 205 5.88 -3.01 -19.71
CA ALA A 205 4.42 -2.97 -19.63
C ALA A 205 3.91 -3.65 -18.35
N TYR A 206 4.48 -4.82 -18.02
CA TYR A 206 4.23 -5.54 -16.77
C TYR A 206 4.58 -4.70 -15.54
N TYR A 207 5.76 -4.09 -15.51
CA TYR A 207 6.19 -3.21 -14.41
C TYR A 207 5.23 -2.03 -14.22
N ASN A 208 4.80 -1.41 -15.33
CA ASN A 208 3.91 -0.25 -15.31
C ASN A 208 2.45 -0.60 -15.03
N LEU A 209 2.11 -1.89 -14.92
CA LEU A 209 0.74 -2.35 -14.69
C LEU A 209 -0.23 -1.90 -15.79
N GLU A 210 0.23 -1.87 -17.06
CA GLU A 210 -0.57 -1.37 -18.20
C GLU A 210 -1.86 -2.18 -18.44
N GLN A 211 -1.95 -3.39 -17.89
CA GLN A 211 -3.14 -4.24 -17.93
C GLN A 211 -4.27 -3.80 -16.98
N TYR A 212 -3.99 -2.92 -16.02
CA TYR A 212 -4.98 -2.46 -15.04
C TYR A 212 -5.47 -1.03 -15.35
N PRO A 213 -6.71 -0.67 -14.94
CA PRO A 213 -7.22 0.69 -15.09
C PRO A 213 -6.33 1.73 -14.40
N GLU A 214 -6.31 2.94 -14.95
CA GLU A 214 -5.54 4.04 -14.39
C GLU A 214 -6.08 4.46 -13.02
N THR A 215 -5.17 4.74 -12.08
CA THR A 215 -5.53 5.22 -10.74
C THR A 215 -5.39 6.72 -10.64
N HIS A 216 -6.46 7.41 -10.25
CA HIS A 216 -6.47 8.87 -10.08
C HIS A 216 -6.19 9.26 -8.62
N LEU A 217 -5.02 9.87 -8.38
CA LEU A 217 -4.55 10.23 -7.04
C LEU A 217 -4.78 11.70 -6.67
N PHE A 218 -4.42 12.62 -7.56
CA PHE A 218 -4.48 14.05 -7.28
C PHE A 218 -5.57 14.78 -8.07
N TYR A 219 -5.93 14.26 -9.24
CA TYR A 219 -6.99 14.77 -10.09
C TYR A 219 -7.52 13.66 -10.99
N GLY A 220 -8.82 13.63 -11.25
CA GLY A 220 -9.49 12.64 -12.09
C GLY A 220 -10.99 12.53 -11.82
N PRO A 221 -11.69 11.62 -12.51
CA PRO A 221 -13.14 11.45 -12.40
C PRO A 221 -13.58 10.95 -11.02
N LEU A 222 -14.79 11.34 -10.62
CA LEU A 222 -15.56 10.69 -9.56
C LEU A 222 -16.48 9.61 -10.16
N PHE A 223 -17.02 8.74 -9.31
CA PHE A 223 -17.87 7.62 -9.71
C PHE A 223 -19.11 8.04 -10.52
N THR A 224 -19.52 9.31 -10.42
CA THR A 224 -20.66 9.88 -11.15
C THR A 224 -20.42 10.02 -12.64
N GLU A 225 -19.17 9.94 -13.08
CA GLU A 225 -18.78 9.89 -14.49
C GLU A 225 -19.51 8.78 -15.26
N GLN A 226 -19.76 7.62 -14.63
CA GLN A 226 -20.44 6.49 -15.26
C GLN A 226 -21.88 6.81 -15.73
N TYR A 227 -22.50 7.85 -15.17
CA TYR A 227 -23.86 8.28 -15.52
C TYR A 227 -23.89 9.34 -16.60
N THR A 228 -22.72 9.82 -17.01
CA THR A 228 -22.54 10.90 -17.99
C THR A 228 -21.97 10.35 -19.29
N GLY A 229 -22.09 11.13 -20.36
CA GLY A 229 -21.44 10.80 -21.63
C GLY A 229 -19.95 11.14 -21.62
N LEU A 230 -19.35 11.05 -22.81
CA LEU A 230 -17.97 11.47 -23.06
C LEU A 230 -17.79 12.97 -22.77
N ASP A 231 -16.53 13.38 -22.60
CA ASP A 231 -16.19 14.81 -22.59
C ASP A 231 -16.65 15.51 -23.88
N GLU A 232 -17.26 16.69 -23.74
CA GLU A 232 -17.83 17.43 -24.87
C GLU A 232 -16.76 17.93 -25.85
N ASN A 233 -15.57 18.27 -25.34
CA ASN A 233 -14.52 18.90 -26.13
C ASN A 233 -13.47 17.88 -26.59
N GLU A 234 -13.15 16.90 -25.76
CA GLU A 234 -12.13 15.89 -26.03
C GLU A 234 -12.66 14.48 -25.72
N PRO A 235 -13.57 13.92 -26.53
CA PRO A 235 -14.29 12.69 -26.20
C PRO A 235 -13.42 11.42 -26.20
N TYR A 236 -12.27 11.45 -26.87
CA TYR A 236 -11.35 10.32 -26.98
C TYR A 236 -9.91 10.76 -26.77
N VAL A 237 -9.12 9.89 -26.16
CA VAL A 237 -7.68 10.07 -25.94
C VAL A 237 -6.89 8.90 -26.51
N ASP A 238 -5.65 9.18 -26.91
CA ASP A 238 -4.72 8.17 -27.39
C ASP A 238 -4.29 7.23 -26.24
N ASP A 239 -4.22 5.93 -26.55
CA ASP A 239 -3.56 4.94 -25.71
C ASP A 239 -2.08 4.80 -26.07
N LYS A 240 -1.35 4.01 -25.28
CA LYS A 240 0.06 3.70 -25.55
C LYS A 240 0.19 2.70 -26.70
N PRO A 241 1.16 2.87 -27.61
CA PRO A 241 1.45 1.86 -28.63
C PRO A 241 2.00 0.59 -27.96
N ASN A 242 1.34 -0.53 -28.25
CA ASN A 242 1.73 -1.86 -27.87
C ASN A 242 2.58 -2.46 -29.00
N TYR A 243 3.81 -2.86 -28.66
CA TYR A 243 4.77 -3.41 -29.62
C TYR A 243 4.95 -4.90 -29.38
N GLU A 244 4.80 -5.71 -30.42
CA GLU A 244 5.07 -7.15 -30.36
C GLU A 244 6.12 -7.57 -31.41
N LYS A 245 6.83 -8.67 -31.14
CA LYS A 245 7.83 -9.23 -32.04
C LYS A 245 7.17 -9.91 -33.24
N ASP A 246 7.35 -9.34 -34.44
CA ASP A 246 7.04 -10.03 -35.69
C ASP A 246 8.28 -10.82 -36.16
N LYS A 247 8.26 -12.14 -35.92
CA LYS A 247 9.35 -13.03 -36.31
C LYS A 247 9.55 -13.14 -37.82
N LYS A 248 8.51 -12.90 -38.62
CA LYS A 248 8.61 -12.95 -40.10
C LYS A 248 9.23 -11.67 -40.63
N ALA A 249 8.81 -10.52 -40.09
CA ALA A 249 9.34 -9.22 -40.49
C ALA A 249 10.68 -8.87 -39.81
N GLY A 250 11.08 -9.61 -38.77
CA GLY A 250 12.33 -9.38 -38.03
C GLY A 250 12.33 -8.07 -37.24
N LYS A 251 11.15 -7.53 -36.91
CA LYS A 251 10.99 -6.23 -36.26
C LYS A 251 9.86 -6.21 -35.24
N TYR A 252 9.84 -5.20 -34.38
CA TYR A 252 8.70 -4.91 -33.51
C TYR A 252 7.62 -4.14 -34.27
N VAL A 253 6.39 -4.63 -34.23
CA VAL A 253 5.22 -4.00 -34.89
C VAL A 253 4.22 -3.52 -33.85
N ILE A 254 3.53 -2.42 -34.15
CA ILE A 254 2.43 -1.95 -33.32
C ILE A 254 1.21 -2.83 -33.62
N VAL A 255 0.62 -3.43 -32.59
CA VAL A 255 -0.50 -4.38 -32.75
C VAL A 255 -1.85 -3.82 -32.29
N ASN A 256 -1.87 -2.64 -31.66
CA ASN A 256 -3.10 -1.99 -31.22
C ASN A 256 -3.38 -0.69 -31.98
N ASP A 257 -4.66 -0.43 -32.23
CA ASP A 257 -5.15 0.88 -32.65
C ASP A 257 -5.15 1.82 -31.44
N TYR A 258 -4.05 2.54 -31.27
CA TYR A 258 -3.84 3.38 -30.08
C TYR A 258 -4.35 4.82 -30.23
N LYS A 259 -4.65 5.28 -31.44
CA LYS A 259 -5.14 6.66 -31.65
C LYS A 259 -6.63 6.76 -31.36
N ASN A 260 -7.05 7.72 -30.53
CA ASN A 260 -8.44 7.85 -30.06
C ASN A 260 -9.01 6.53 -29.51
N ALA A 261 -8.17 5.73 -28.86
CA ALA A 261 -8.50 4.36 -28.47
C ALA A 261 -9.29 4.27 -27.17
N LYS A 262 -9.18 5.28 -26.31
CA LYS A 262 -9.84 5.33 -25.00
C LYS A 262 -10.87 6.44 -24.98
N GLN A 263 -12.03 6.15 -24.40
CA GLN A 263 -13.02 7.16 -24.06
C GLN A 263 -12.45 8.08 -22.97
N ASN A 264 -12.59 9.38 -23.15
CA ASN A 264 -12.20 10.35 -22.14
C ASN A 264 -13.36 10.59 -21.17
N TYR A 265 -13.03 10.73 -19.88
CA TYR A 265 -14.03 11.03 -18.87
C TYR A 265 -14.53 12.47 -19.01
N ASN A 266 -15.80 12.71 -18.70
CA ASN A 266 -16.35 14.05 -18.65
C ASN A 266 -15.61 14.90 -17.59
N SER A 267 -14.93 15.96 -18.03
CA SER A 267 -14.16 16.85 -17.16
C SER A 267 -15.01 17.55 -16.08
N GLU A 268 -16.31 17.74 -16.30
CA GLU A 268 -17.23 18.27 -15.28
C GLU A 268 -17.42 17.32 -14.10
N GLN A 269 -17.25 16.01 -14.32
CA GLN A 269 -17.33 14.97 -13.29
C GLN A 269 -15.98 14.72 -12.58
N ALA A 270 -14.92 15.43 -13.00
CA ALA A 270 -13.60 15.33 -12.39
C ALA A 270 -13.47 16.18 -11.11
N SER A 271 -12.64 15.74 -10.17
CA SER A 271 -12.40 16.45 -8.92
C SER A 271 -10.92 16.41 -8.52
N ILE A 272 -10.54 17.38 -7.70
CA ILE A 272 -9.25 17.34 -7.00
C ILE A 272 -9.33 16.27 -5.92
N LEU A 273 -8.26 15.48 -5.78
CA LEU A 273 -8.16 14.36 -4.85
C LEU A 273 -9.33 13.36 -4.99
N PRO A 274 -9.63 12.80 -6.16
CA PRO A 274 -10.83 11.98 -6.35
C PRO A 274 -10.73 10.71 -5.47
N ARG A 275 -11.45 10.67 -4.34
CA ARG A 275 -11.43 9.53 -3.41
C ARG A 275 -12.52 8.53 -3.74
N MET A 276 -13.63 9.04 -4.27
CA MET A 276 -14.79 8.27 -4.70
C MET A 276 -14.80 8.15 -6.23
N TRP A 277 -13.81 7.45 -6.79
CA TRP A 277 -13.53 7.44 -8.24
C TRP A 277 -14.13 6.23 -8.97
N SER A 278 -14.41 5.13 -8.27
CA SER A 278 -14.80 3.87 -8.91
C SER A 278 -16.30 3.82 -9.23
N GLY A 279 -16.64 3.71 -10.51
CA GLY A 279 -18.04 3.56 -10.93
C GLY A 279 -18.70 2.30 -10.36
N GLU A 280 -17.96 1.20 -10.27
CA GLU A 280 -18.44 -0.10 -9.75
C GLU A 280 -18.91 -0.02 -8.29
N ASN A 281 -18.42 0.95 -7.51
CA ASN A 281 -18.75 1.11 -6.09
C ASN A 281 -19.69 2.29 -5.81
N ALA A 282 -20.41 2.78 -6.82
CA ALA A 282 -21.26 3.96 -6.69
C ALA A 282 -22.32 3.87 -5.59
N GLU A 283 -23.02 2.74 -5.49
CA GLU A 283 -24.02 2.50 -4.44
C GLU A 283 -23.41 2.65 -3.04
N ASN A 284 -22.22 2.09 -2.84
CA ASN A 284 -21.51 2.16 -1.57
C ASN A 284 -21.00 3.58 -1.28
N TYR A 285 -20.60 4.34 -2.30
CA TYR A 285 -20.24 5.74 -2.12
C TYR A 285 -21.42 6.60 -1.69
N MET A 286 -22.63 6.31 -2.20
CA MET A 286 -23.85 7.02 -1.82
C MET A 286 -24.25 6.80 -0.35
N MET A 287 -23.74 5.76 0.32
CA MET A 287 -23.85 5.63 1.78
C MET A 287 -23.16 6.77 2.54
N PHE A 288 -22.06 7.30 1.99
CA PHE A 288 -21.28 8.39 2.61
C PHE A 288 -21.67 9.77 2.09
N THR A 289 -22.08 9.88 0.83
CA THR A 289 -22.44 11.18 0.24
C THR A 289 -23.91 11.53 0.40
N GLY A 290 -24.76 10.53 0.65
CA GLY A 290 -26.19 10.61 0.39
C GLY A 290 -26.51 10.46 -1.10
N LEU A 291 -27.81 10.51 -1.42
CA LEU A 291 -28.30 10.46 -2.79
C LEU A 291 -27.86 11.69 -3.60
N LEU A 292 -27.50 11.47 -4.86
CA LEU A 292 -27.00 12.52 -5.76
C LEU A 292 -28.12 13.43 -6.24
N ASN A 293 -27.90 14.74 -6.27
CA ASN A 293 -28.83 15.66 -6.92
C ASN A 293 -28.75 15.54 -8.44
N PHE A 294 -29.89 15.67 -9.11
CA PHE A 294 -29.94 15.73 -10.56
C PHE A 294 -31.12 16.57 -11.05
N SER A 295 -30.98 17.12 -12.25
CA SER A 295 -32.02 17.86 -12.98
C SER A 295 -32.23 17.29 -14.38
N ILE A 296 -33.38 17.55 -15.00
CA ILE A 296 -33.61 17.15 -16.40
C ILE A 296 -32.83 18.12 -17.29
N LYS A 297 -32.03 17.60 -18.23
CA LYS A 297 -31.28 18.45 -19.17
C LYS A 297 -32.24 19.36 -19.94
N PRO A 298 -31.85 20.62 -20.26
CA PRO A 298 -32.73 21.61 -20.89
C PRO A 298 -33.46 21.09 -22.14
N GLU A 299 -32.78 20.28 -22.95
CA GLU A 299 -33.32 19.67 -24.18
C GLU A 299 -34.50 18.70 -23.94
N TYR A 300 -34.57 18.02 -22.79
CA TYR A 300 -35.64 17.06 -22.46
C TYR A 300 -36.70 17.63 -21.50
N GLN A 301 -36.57 18.89 -21.07
CA GLN A 301 -37.49 19.48 -20.08
C GLN A 301 -38.94 19.60 -20.57
N MET A 302 -39.16 19.61 -21.88
CA MET A 302 -40.51 19.67 -22.47
C MET A 302 -41.12 18.28 -22.74
N GLU A 303 -40.38 17.19 -22.50
CA GLU A 303 -40.88 15.83 -22.73
C GLU A 303 -41.70 15.32 -21.54
N ASN A 304 -43.01 15.13 -21.75
CA ASN A 304 -43.93 14.69 -20.69
C ASN A 304 -43.57 13.31 -20.11
N GLN A 305 -43.04 12.40 -20.94
CA GLN A 305 -42.65 11.05 -20.48
C GLN A 305 -41.49 11.11 -19.48
N ILE A 306 -40.41 11.81 -19.82
CA ILE A 306 -39.24 11.98 -18.95
C ILE A 306 -39.64 12.69 -17.65
N ARG A 307 -40.48 13.73 -17.73
CA ARG A 307 -41.00 14.43 -16.54
C ARG A 307 -41.78 13.51 -15.62
N SER A 308 -42.66 12.67 -16.16
CA SER A 308 -43.44 11.71 -15.36
C SER A 308 -42.51 10.72 -14.66
N ILE A 309 -41.59 10.11 -15.40
CA ILE A 309 -40.63 9.12 -14.87
C ILE A 309 -39.81 9.73 -13.72
N VAL A 310 -39.24 10.92 -13.93
CA VAL A 310 -38.45 11.62 -12.89
C VAL A 310 -39.31 12.01 -11.70
N SER A 311 -40.53 12.48 -11.92
CA SER A 311 -41.46 12.84 -10.83
C SER A 311 -41.86 11.63 -9.99
N ASP A 312 -42.20 10.52 -10.64
CA ASP A 312 -42.58 9.27 -10.00
C ASP A 312 -41.40 8.67 -9.22
N PHE A 313 -40.20 8.71 -9.80
CA PHE A 313 -38.99 8.28 -9.13
C PHE A 313 -38.69 9.14 -7.89
N ARG A 314 -38.73 10.47 -8.00
CA ARG A 314 -38.53 11.38 -6.85
C ARG A 314 -39.57 11.14 -5.75
N LYS A 315 -40.81 10.83 -6.12
CA LYS A 315 -41.86 10.45 -5.17
C LYS A 315 -41.47 9.17 -4.43
N ASN A 316 -41.07 8.12 -5.15
CA ASN A 316 -40.64 6.85 -4.52
C ASN A 316 -39.44 7.03 -3.58
N VAL A 317 -38.47 7.88 -3.96
CA VAL A 317 -37.34 8.26 -3.09
C VAL A 317 -37.84 8.95 -1.83
N SER A 318 -38.75 9.92 -1.93
CA SER A 318 -39.30 10.62 -0.76
C SER A 318 -40.14 9.73 0.15
N GLU A 319 -40.73 8.67 -0.39
CA GLU A 319 -41.48 7.64 0.35
C GLU A 319 -40.57 6.58 0.98
N GLY A 320 -39.24 6.65 0.77
CA GLY A 320 -38.28 5.67 1.30
C GLY A 320 -38.34 4.30 0.63
N LYS A 321 -38.85 4.22 -0.60
CA LYS A 321 -39.02 2.97 -1.38
C LYS A 321 -37.85 2.67 -2.32
N VAL A 322 -36.82 3.48 -2.30
CA VAL A 322 -35.66 3.42 -3.21
C VAL A 322 -34.42 3.34 -2.34
N ASP A 323 -33.67 2.25 -2.46
CA ASP A 323 -32.37 2.13 -1.84
C ASP A 323 -31.24 2.64 -2.76
N TYR A 324 -29.99 2.49 -2.34
CA TYR A 324 -28.84 2.97 -3.13
C TYR A 324 -28.63 2.19 -4.43
N GLU A 325 -29.00 0.92 -4.47
CA GLU A 325 -28.88 0.08 -5.67
C GLU A 325 -29.94 0.50 -6.69
N ASP A 326 -31.20 0.64 -6.26
CA ASP A 326 -32.30 1.16 -7.07
C ASP A 326 -31.98 2.56 -7.62
N TYR A 327 -31.39 3.43 -6.79
CA TYR A 327 -30.98 4.77 -7.20
C TYR A 327 -29.87 4.74 -8.26
N ASN A 328 -28.85 3.92 -8.04
CA ASN A 328 -27.75 3.70 -8.99
C ASN A 328 -28.29 3.20 -10.34
N ASN A 329 -29.20 2.23 -10.31
CA ASN A 329 -29.82 1.66 -11.51
C ASN A 329 -30.65 2.70 -12.29
N PHE A 330 -31.42 3.53 -11.58
CA PHE A 330 -32.16 4.64 -12.20
C PHE A 330 -31.21 5.62 -12.92
N LEU A 331 -30.12 6.02 -12.27
CA LEU A 331 -29.14 6.94 -12.87
C LEU A 331 -28.41 6.31 -14.07
N LYS A 332 -28.08 5.02 -14.03
CA LYS A 332 -27.52 4.31 -15.20
C LYS A 332 -28.49 4.29 -16.37
N GLN A 333 -29.77 4.06 -16.11
CA GLN A 333 -30.79 3.95 -17.16
C GLN A 333 -31.16 5.31 -17.77
N PHE A 334 -31.28 6.35 -16.95
CA PHE A 334 -31.78 7.67 -17.38
C PHE A 334 -30.72 8.77 -17.44
N GLY A 335 -29.46 8.48 -17.09
CA GLY A 335 -28.38 9.48 -17.00
C GLY A 335 -28.19 10.32 -18.26
N GLN A 336 -28.42 9.76 -19.45
CA GLN A 336 -28.34 10.51 -20.71
C GLN A 336 -29.32 11.71 -20.78
N TYR A 337 -30.45 11.65 -20.07
CA TYR A 337 -31.48 12.70 -20.01
C TYR A 337 -31.29 13.67 -18.83
N LEU A 338 -30.37 13.37 -17.92
CA LEU A 338 -30.21 14.05 -16.65
C LEU A 338 -28.88 14.80 -16.60
N ASN A 339 -28.88 15.96 -15.94
CA ASN A 339 -27.67 16.60 -15.46
C ASN A 339 -27.46 16.19 -14.00
N ILE A 340 -26.46 15.35 -13.76
CA ILE A 340 -26.18 14.72 -12.47
C ILE A 340 -25.03 15.46 -11.79
N GLU A 341 -25.29 15.95 -10.58
CA GLU A 341 -24.28 16.65 -9.79
C GLU A 341 -23.31 15.64 -9.18
N LYS A 342 -21.99 15.89 -9.35
CA LYS A 342 -20.96 15.13 -8.66
C LYS A 342 -20.93 15.46 -7.16
N PRO A 343 -20.44 14.54 -6.30
CA PRO A 343 -20.14 14.86 -4.92
C PRO A 343 -19.23 16.08 -4.78
N SER A 344 -19.54 16.93 -3.80
CA SER A 344 -18.71 18.09 -3.48
C SER A 344 -17.32 17.67 -2.99
N LEU A 345 -16.35 18.60 -3.06
CA LEU A 345 -15.01 18.37 -2.51
C LEU A 345 -15.06 18.03 -1.01
N ILE A 346 -15.99 18.62 -0.26
CA ILE A 346 -16.14 18.37 1.18
C ILE A 346 -16.63 16.94 1.43
N GLN A 347 -17.62 16.45 0.67
CA GLN A 347 -18.07 15.05 0.77
C GLN A 347 -16.94 14.08 0.42
N ASN A 348 -16.15 14.40 -0.61
CA ASN A 348 -15.01 13.60 -1.03
C ASN A 348 -13.89 13.55 0.03
N ILE A 349 -13.61 14.66 0.71
CA ILE A 349 -12.70 14.69 1.87
C ILE A 349 -13.33 13.98 3.08
N GLY A 350 -14.64 14.12 3.28
CA GLY A 350 -15.40 13.43 4.32
C GLY A 350 -15.22 11.92 4.24
N TYR A 351 -15.44 11.34 3.06
CA TYR A 351 -15.20 9.92 2.78
C TYR A 351 -13.77 9.47 3.12
N MET A 352 -12.76 10.29 2.83
CA MET A 352 -11.37 9.97 3.19
C MET A 352 -11.19 9.84 4.70
N PHE A 353 -11.69 10.79 5.48
CA PHE A 353 -11.51 10.75 6.94
C PHE A 353 -12.39 9.71 7.62
N GLU A 354 -13.63 9.56 7.17
CA GLU A 354 -14.60 8.64 7.73
C GLU A 354 -14.26 7.19 7.36
N TYR A 355 -14.17 6.89 6.07
CA TYR A 355 -13.97 5.53 5.60
C TYR A 355 -12.48 5.17 5.47
N GLN A 356 -11.69 5.92 4.69
CA GLN A 356 -10.32 5.49 4.37
C GLN A 356 -9.38 5.56 5.58
N PHE A 357 -9.49 6.59 6.41
CA PHE A 357 -8.69 6.74 7.62
C PHE A 357 -9.39 6.18 8.86
N GLY A 358 -10.68 6.43 9.05
CA GLY A 358 -11.44 5.87 10.17
C GLY A 358 -11.60 4.37 10.06
N TYR A 359 -12.47 3.93 9.13
CA TYR A 359 -12.84 2.52 9.01
C TYR A 359 -11.75 1.62 8.45
N MET A 360 -10.93 2.07 7.50
CA MET A 360 -9.93 1.22 6.85
C MET A 360 -8.55 1.30 7.50
N TYR A 361 -8.25 2.31 8.33
CA TYR A 361 -6.97 2.37 9.04
C TYR A 361 -7.13 2.21 10.54
N TRP A 362 -7.88 3.11 11.18
CA TRP A 362 -8.00 3.10 12.64
C TRP A 362 -8.72 1.86 13.15
N ARG A 363 -9.72 1.32 12.44
CA ARG A 363 -10.34 0.02 12.79
C ARG A 363 -9.31 -1.11 12.84
N TYR A 364 -8.51 -1.28 11.79
CA TYR A 364 -7.45 -2.30 11.77
C TYR A 364 -6.36 -2.04 12.81
N PHE A 365 -6.00 -0.78 13.04
CA PHE A 365 -5.09 -0.43 14.13
C PHE A 365 -5.65 -0.90 15.49
N MET A 366 -6.94 -0.70 15.72
CA MET A 366 -7.62 -1.16 16.94
C MET A 366 -7.76 -2.69 17.01
N TRP A 367 -7.96 -3.39 15.89
CA TRP A 367 -7.91 -4.86 15.83
C TRP A 367 -6.62 -5.43 16.41
N ASN A 368 -5.50 -4.74 16.22
CA ASN A 368 -4.18 -5.20 16.62
C ASN A 368 -3.82 -4.83 18.07
N PHE A 369 -4.39 -3.76 18.62
CA PHE A 369 -3.97 -3.22 19.92
C PHE A 369 -5.08 -3.11 20.97
N VAL A 370 -6.33 -3.41 20.60
CA VAL A 370 -7.49 -3.43 21.51
C VAL A 370 -8.27 -4.74 21.41
N GLY A 371 -8.51 -5.23 20.19
CA GLY A 371 -9.17 -6.51 19.92
C GLY A 371 -10.08 -6.46 18.69
N LYS A 372 -10.58 -7.61 18.26
CA LYS A 372 -11.30 -7.83 17.00
C LYS A 372 -12.64 -8.50 17.25
N GLN A 373 -13.70 -8.00 16.62
CA GLN A 373 -15.07 -8.49 16.84
C GLN A 373 -15.26 -9.93 16.39
N ASP A 374 -14.82 -10.23 15.17
CA ASP A 374 -14.91 -11.53 14.51
C ASP A 374 -14.00 -11.58 13.26
N ASP A 375 -13.97 -12.74 12.59
CA ASP A 375 -13.27 -12.98 11.33
C ASP A 375 -14.15 -12.75 10.08
N ILE A 376 -15.32 -12.13 10.24
CA ILE A 376 -16.25 -11.85 9.15
C ILE A 376 -15.95 -10.46 8.61
N GLN A 377 -15.93 -10.34 7.29
CA GLN A 377 -15.69 -9.04 6.65
C GLN A 377 -16.83 -8.07 6.99
N GLY A 378 -16.47 -6.91 7.54
CA GLY A 378 -17.44 -5.89 7.91
C GLY A 378 -17.90 -5.06 6.70
N LYS A 379 -19.18 -4.67 6.68
CA LYS A 379 -19.75 -3.80 5.64
C LYS A 379 -20.19 -2.43 6.20
N TYR A 380 -19.36 -1.84 7.07
CA TYR A 380 -19.67 -0.58 7.77
C TYR A 380 -20.98 -0.70 8.59
N ASP A 381 -21.19 -1.89 9.15
CA ASP A 381 -22.28 -2.22 10.05
C ASP A 381 -21.75 -2.51 11.46
N ASP A 382 -22.64 -2.60 12.43
CA ASP A 382 -22.28 -2.89 13.83
C ASP A 382 -22.12 -4.39 14.11
N LEU A 383 -22.51 -5.25 13.16
CA LEU A 383 -22.61 -6.70 13.35
C LEU A 383 -21.28 -7.42 13.17
N HIS A 384 -20.46 -6.97 12.21
CA HIS A 384 -19.25 -7.67 11.81
C HIS A 384 -18.05 -6.75 11.53
N GLY A 385 -16.85 -7.28 11.74
CA GLY A 385 -15.61 -6.61 11.38
C GLY A 385 -15.26 -5.37 12.21
N ASN A 386 -15.92 -5.05 13.32
CA ASN A 386 -15.47 -3.96 14.20
C ASN A 386 -14.32 -4.39 15.12
N TRP A 387 -13.80 -3.44 15.89
CA TRP A 387 -12.90 -3.75 17.00
C TRP A 387 -13.70 -3.92 18.29
N ILE A 388 -13.20 -4.70 19.24
CA ILE A 388 -13.77 -4.82 20.58
C ILE A 388 -12.65 -4.83 21.61
N SER A 389 -12.94 -4.42 22.83
CA SER A 389 -11.97 -4.35 23.92
C SER A 389 -12.05 -5.51 24.90
N GLY A 390 -13.22 -6.12 25.07
CA GLY A 390 -13.54 -7.03 26.16
C GLY A 390 -14.12 -6.34 27.39
N ILE A 391 -14.20 -5.00 27.38
CA ILE A 391 -14.82 -4.19 28.44
C ILE A 391 -16.27 -3.93 28.03
N LYS A 392 -17.19 -4.74 28.57
CA LYS A 392 -18.61 -4.78 28.14
C LYS A 392 -19.28 -3.40 27.95
N PRO A 393 -19.15 -2.41 28.87
CA PRO A 393 -19.79 -1.11 28.66
C PRO A 393 -19.23 -0.33 27.45
N ILE A 394 -17.92 -0.47 27.18
CA ILE A 394 -17.27 0.20 26.04
C ILE A 394 -17.69 -0.50 24.74
N ASP A 395 -17.65 -1.82 24.74
CA ASP A 395 -18.01 -2.62 23.57
C ASP A 395 -19.50 -2.45 23.23
N ALA A 396 -20.38 -2.37 24.22
CA ALA A 396 -21.80 -2.15 24.00
C ALA A 396 -22.12 -0.75 23.46
N TRP A 397 -21.37 0.26 23.89
CA TRP A 397 -21.46 1.60 23.32
C TRP A 397 -20.93 1.63 21.89
N HIS A 398 -19.77 1.02 21.64
CA HIS A 398 -19.11 1.05 20.33
C HIS A 398 -19.92 0.31 19.25
N LEU A 399 -20.43 -0.87 19.57
CA LEU A 399 -21.22 -1.70 18.64
C LEU A 399 -22.72 -1.39 18.70
N ASN A 400 -23.15 -0.44 19.52
CA ASN A 400 -24.58 -0.14 19.75
C ASN A 400 -25.42 -1.40 20.10
N MET A 401 -24.81 -2.39 20.76
CA MET A 401 -25.38 -3.71 21.01
C MET A 401 -24.94 -4.28 22.34
N SER A 402 -25.87 -4.86 23.10
CA SER A 402 -25.54 -5.53 24.37
C SER A 402 -24.52 -6.65 24.17
N GLN A 403 -23.48 -6.68 25.02
CA GLN A 403 -22.49 -7.76 25.07
C GLN A 403 -22.85 -8.82 26.12
N ASP A 404 -24.06 -8.77 26.66
CA ASP A 404 -24.62 -9.79 27.54
C ASP A 404 -25.50 -10.76 26.74
N HIS A 405 -25.46 -12.05 27.12
CA HIS A 405 -26.25 -13.11 26.51
C HIS A 405 -26.09 -13.24 24.98
N LEU A 406 -24.87 -13.03 24.48
CA LEU A 406 -24.55 -13.21 23.06
C LEU A 406 -24.87 -14.65 22.58
N PRO A 407 -25.37 -14.81 21.34
CA PRO A 407 -25.46 -16.10 20.68
C PRO A 407 -24.14 -16.87 20.70
N SER A 408 -24.21 -18.20 20.76
CA SER A 408 -23.01 -19.05 20.94
C SER A 408 -22.04 -18.99 19.77
N ASP A 409 -22.56 -18.79 18.56
CA ASP A 409 -21.80 -18.58 17.32
C ASP A 409 -20.99 -17.27 17.37
N VAL A 410 -21.55 -16.18 17.89
CA VAL A 410 -20.82 -14.92 18.08
C VAL A 410 -19.81 -15.04 19.22
N LYS A 411 -20.22 -15.62 20.35
CA LYS A 411 -19.38 -15.74 21.54
C LYS A 411 -18.18 -16.65 21.34
N ASN A 412 -18.35 -17.73 20.58
CA ASN A 412 -17.32 -18.74 20.32
C ASN A 412 -16.69 -18.58 18.92
N ASN A 413 -16.92 -17.47 18.21
CA ASN A 413 -16.18 -17.15 17.00
C ASN A 413 -14.69 -17.06 17.35
N LYS A 414 -13.84 -17.78 16.61
CA LYS A 414 -12.39 -17.82 16.90
C LYS A 414 -11.70 -16.48 16.67
N GLY A 415 -12.16 -15.69 15.70
CA GLY A 415 -11.65 -14.35 15.43
C GLY A 415 -12.12 -13.29 16.44
N ARG A 416 -12.91 -13.67 17.46
CA ARG A 416 -13.33 -12.77 18.53
C ARG A 416 -12.23 -12.66 19.58
N ASN A 417 -11.42 -11.61 19.47
CA ASN A 417 -10.24 -11.39 20.29
C ASN A 417 -10.37 -10.13 21.16
N THR A 418 -10.00 -10.20 22.45
CA THR A 418 -10.12 -9.08 23.40
C THR A 418 -8.85 -8.84 24.19
N TYR A 419 -8.23 -7.66 24.04
CA TYR A 419 -6.94 -7.33 24.67
C TYR A 419 -7.05 -6.27 25.79
N TYR A 420 -8.25 -5.82 26.12
CA TYR A 420 -8.54 -4.87 27.22
C TYR A 420 -7.71 -3.58 27.16
N PHE A 421 -7.41 -3.09 25.95
CA PHE A 421 -6.54 -1.94 25.69
C PHE A 421 -5.09 -2.07 26.20
N LEU A 422 -4.66 -3.21 26.75
CA LEU A 422 -3.33 -3.35 27.35
C LEU A 422 -2.18 -3.05 26.36
N PRO A 423 -2.20 -3.60 25.11
CA PRO A 423 -1.18 -3.25 24.13
C PRO A 423 -1.21 -1.77 23.73
N LEU A 424 -2.42 -1.21 23.53
CA LEU A 424 -2.60 0.20 23.16
C LEU A 424 -2.04 1.12 24.25
N ILE A 425 -2.45 0.93 25.51
CA ILE A 425 -2.01 1.76 26.64
C ILE A 425 -0.50 1.71 26.81
N LEU A 426 0.10 0.51 26.77
CA LEU A 426 1.55 0.38 26.89
C LEU A 426 2.29 1.06 25.72
N GLY A 427 1.75 0.96 24.51
CA GLY A 427 2.26 1.67 23.34
C GLY A 427 2.15 3.19 23.47
N LEU A 428 1.02 3.72 23.95
CA LEU A 428 0.83 5.15 24.20
C LEU A 428 1.76 5.69 25.29
N ILE A 429 2.00 4.92 26.36
CA ILE A 429 3.01 5.26 27.38
C ILE A 429 4.39 5.40 26.73
N GLY A 430 4.78 4.45 25.86
CA GLY A 430 6.06 4.52 25.14
C GLY A 430 6.14 5.67 24.14
N PHE A 431 5.04 5.96 23.44
CA PHE A 431 4.91 7.11 22.54
C PHE A 431 5.15 8.43 23.27
N LEU A 432 4.43 8.67 24.37
CA LEU A 432 4.54 9.89 25.18
C LEU A 432 5.91 9.98 25.87
N PHE A 433 6.44 8.86 26.36
CA PHE A 433 7.76 8.80 26.95
C PHE A 433 8.85 9.23 25.95
N LEU A 434 8.82 8.68 24.73
CA LEU A 434 9.81 9.02 23.71
C LEU A 434 9.68 10.47 23.25
N LEU A 435 8.44 10.98 23.10
CA LEU A 435 8.18 12.39 22.80
C LEU A 435 8.83 13.32 23.83
N GLY A 436 8.74 12.97 25.12
CA GLY A 436 9.35 13.74 26.21
C GLY A 436 10.87 13.58 26.33
N LYS A 437 11.42 12.40 26.03
CA LYS A 437 12.84 12.08 26.24
C LYS A 437 13.74 12.35 25.05
N ASP A 438 13.29 12.05 23.84
CA ASP A 438 14.08 12.16 22.61
C ASP A 438 13.20 12.51 21.41
N LYS A 439 12.95 13.82 21.25
CA LYS A 439 12.13 14.35 20.16
C LYS A 439 12.63 13.95 18.78
N LYS A 440 13.95 13.79 18.59
CA LYS A 440 14.53 13.44 17.28
C LYS A 440 14.12 12.02 16.90
N ARG A 441 14.32 11.05 17.80
CA ARG A 441 13.89 9.66 17.58
C ARG A 441 12.38 9.53 17.49
N PHE A 442 11.65 10.30 18.30
CA PHE A 442 10.20 10.37 18.23
C PHE A 442 9.73 10.75 16.81
N TRP A 443 10.28 11.83 16.23
CA TRP A 443 9.89 12.29 14.90
C TRP A 443 10.23 11.28 13.79
N VAL A 444 11.39 10.63 13.87
CA VAL A 444 11.75 9.54 12.95
C VAL A 444 10.68 8.45 12.97
N MET A 445 10.31 7.99 14.16
CA MET A 445 9.31 6.92 14.32
C MET A 445 7.90 7.38 13.96
N LEU A 446 7.52 8.62 14.26
CA LEU A 446 6.23 9.17 13.88
C LEU A 446 6.08 9.25 12.36
N VAL A 447 7.09 9.75 11.65
CA VAL A 447 7.06 9.79 10.17
C VAL A 447 7.04 8.37 9.60
N PHE A 448 7.80 7.45 10.19
CA PHE A 448 7.78 6.06 9.78
C PHE A 448 6.39 5.42 9.97
N PHE A 449 5.75 5.64 11.12
CA PHE A 449 4.39 5.19 11.43
C PHE A 449 3.34 5.76 10.46
N LEU A 450 3.37 7.07 10.23
CA LEU A 450 2.40 7.73 9.34
C LEU A 450 2.56 7.29 7.88
N LEU A 451 3.80 7.12 7.41
CA LEU A 451 4.07 6.70 6.03
C LEU A 451 3.70 5.25 5.76
N THR A 452 3.87 4.38 6.76
CA THR A 452 3.53 2.95 6.64
C THR A 452 2.10 2.62 7.03
N GLY A 453 1.29 3.64 7.33
CA GLY A 453 -0.12 3.53 7.68
C GLY A 453 -0.97 4.48 6.84
N VAL A 454 -1.26 5.66 7.39
CA VAL A 454 -2.16 6.67 6.80
C VAL A 454 -1.77 7.05 5.36
N ALA A 455 -0.47 7.23 5.07
CA ALA A 455 -0.05 7.61 3.73
C ALA A 455 -0.26 6.50 2.69
N ILE A 456 -0.15 5.22 3.09
CA ILE A 456 -0.48 4.10 2.21
C ILE A 456 -1.96 4.16 1.87
N GLN A 457 -2.84 4.39 2.84
CA GLN A 457 -4.29 4.46 2.59
C GLN A 457 -4.68 5.60 1.64
N PHE A 458 -3.98 6.73 1.76
CA PHE A 458 -4.12 7.82 0.80
C PHE A 458 -3.67 7.39 -0.62
N TYR A 459 -2.56 6.67 -0.72
CA TYR A 459 -1.97 6.23 -1.98
C TYR A 459 -2.75 5.10 -2.67
N THR A 460 -3.24 4.12 -1.92
CA THR A 460 -4.05 3.01 -2.44
C THR A 460 -5.46 3.45 -2.79
N ASN A 461 -5.91 4.57 -2.22
CA ASN A 461 -7.22 5.18 -2.48
C ASN A 461 -8.35 4.15 -2.40
N VAL A 462 -8.40 3.46 -1.26
CA VAL A 462 -9.27 2.29 -1.04
C VAL A 462 -10.74 2.61 -1.28
N ARG A 463 -11.42 1.65 -1.91
CA ARG A 463 -12.84 1.68 -2.27
C ARG A 463 -13.68 1.00 -1.18
N PRO A 464 -14.97 1.32 -1.06
CA PRO A 464 -15.83 0.72 -0.08
C PRO A 464 -16.25 -0.70 -0.47
N PHE A 465 -16.06 -1.63 0.47
CA PHE A 465 -16.37 -3.07 0.40
C PHE A 465 -15.71 -3.83 -0.76
N GLU A 466 -14.38 -3.90 -0.73
CA GLU A 466 -13.64 -4.82 -1.59
C GLU A 466 -13.94 -6.29 -1.24
N PRO A 467 -13.61 -7.29 -2.07
CA PRO A 467 -13.97 -8.70 -1.80
C PRO A 467 -13.33 -9.35 -0.57
N ARG A 468 -12.42 -8.65 0.11
CA ARG A 468 -11.74 -9.07 1.34
C ARG A 468 -11.16 -7.88 2.10
N GLU A 469 -10.89 -8.07 3.39
CA GLU A 469 -10.16 -7.11 4.23
C GLU A 469 -8.70 -6.94 3.76
N ARG A 470 -8.10 -5.75 4.00
CA ARG A 470 -6.74 -5.38 3.54
C ARG A 470 -5.83 -4.80 4.61
N ASP A 471 -6.01 -5.25 5.84
CA ASP A 471 -5.22 -4.86 7.01
C ASP A 471 -3.70 -5.10 6.83
N TYR A 472 -3.33 -6.12 6.06
CA TYR A 472 -1.94 -6.41 5.66
C TYR A 472 -1.19 -5.23 5.03
N SER A 473 -1.91 -4.35 4.33
CA SER A 473 -1.31 -3.21 3.63
C SER A 473 -0.74 -2.14 4.58
N VAL A 474 -1.16 -2.15 5.85
CA VAL A 474 -0.76 -1.16 6.87
C VAL A 474 -0.01 -1.77 8.05
N VAL A 475 0.35 -3.06 7.97
CA VAL A 475 1.14 -3.77 8.99
C VAL A 475 2.46 -3.07 9.33
N GLY A 476 3.02 -2.31 8.39
CA GLY A 476 4.21 -1.51 8.63
C GLY A 476 4.04 -0.49 9.78
N SER A 477 2.87 0.14 9.91
CA SER A 477 2.62 1.05 11.03
C SER A 477 2.43 0.30 12.35
N PHE A 478 1.86 -0.91 12.31
CA PHE A 478 1.71 -1.78 13.50
C PHE A 478 3.07 -2.23 14.02
N TYR A 479 4.01 -2.52 13.12
CA TYR A 479 5.41 -2.77 13.47
C TYR A 479 6.02 -1.59 14.23
N VAL A 480 5.83 -0.36 13.73
CA VAL A 480 6.36 0.84 14.39
C VAL A 480 5.67 1.07 15.74
N PHE A 481 4.36 0.86 15.85
CA PHE A 481 3.65 0.99 17.12
C PHE A 481 4.13 -0.05 18.15
N ALA A 482 4.43 -1.28 17.71
CA ALA A 482 5.03 -2.28 18.58
C ALA A 482 6.43 -1.87 19.08
N ILE A 483 7.19 -1.04 18.34
CA ILE A 483 8.42 -0.45 18.88
C ILE A 483 8.09 0.48 20.05
N TRP A 484 7.04 1.31 19.95
CA TRP A 484 6.56 2.13 21.08
C TRP A 484 6.11 1.28 22.27
N ILE A 485 5.46 0.13 22.06
CA ILE A 485 5.17 -0.81 23.17
C ILE A 485 6.47 -1.18 23.92
N GLY A 486 7.56 -1.45 23.20
CA GLY A 486 8.88 -1.69 23.79
C GLY A 486 9.41 -0.50 24.60
N PHE A 487 9.26 0.72 24.07
CA PHE A 487 9.57 1.95 24.84
C PHE A 487 8.67 2.13 26.06
N GLY A 488 7.42 1.65 26.02
CA GLY A 488 6.50 1.67 27.17
C GLY A 488 7.03 0.85 28.35
N VAL A 489 7.57 -0.35 28.08
CA VAL A 489 8.22 -1.17 29.12
C VAL A 489 9.41 -0.41 29.74
N TYR A 490 10.24 0.22 28.91
CA TYR A 490 11.36 1.01 29.39
C TYR A 490 10.93 2.26 30.16
N ALA A 491 9.81 2.89 29.76
CA ALA A 491 9.24 4.05 30.44
C ALA A 491 8.79 3.71 31.87
N ILE A 492 8.13 2.56 32.05
CA ILE A 492 7.72 2.06 33.37
C ILE A 492 8.96 1.82 34.24
N PHE A 493 10.00 1.20 33.69
CA PHE A 493 11.28 1.03 34.39
C PHE A 493 11.93 2.37 34.76
N ASP A 494 12.00 3.34 33.84
CA ASP A 494 12.59 4.66 34.08
C ASP A 494 11.85 5.46 35.17
N ALA A 495 10.52 5.26 35.26
CA ALA A 495 9.71 5.85 36.32
C ALA A 495 9.95 5.17 37.68
N LEU A 496 9.91 3.83 37.72
CA LEU A 496 9.96 3.07 38.97
C LEU A 496 11.36 2.98 39.59
N LYS A 497 12.44 3.06 38.78
CA LYS A 497 13.82 3.03 39.30
C LYS A 497 14.14 4.20 40.25
N LYS A 498 13.31 5.25 40.26
CA LYS A 498 13.43 6.37 41.20
C LYS A 498 13.03 6.01 42.64
N TYR A 499 12.22 4.96 42.79
CA TYR A 499 11.66 4.54 44.08
C TYR A 499 12.34 3.28 44.63
N THR A 500 13.10 2.54 43.81
CA THR A 500 13.82 1.35 44.25
C THR A 500 15.09 1.12 43.43
N SER A 501 16.15 0.67 44.10
CA SER A 501 17.44 0.31 43.50
C SER A 501 17.60 -1.21 43.29
N SER A 502 16.52 -1.98 43.46
CA SER A 502 16.58 -3.44 43.33
C SER A 502 17.00 -3.88 41.92
N LYS A 503 18.00 -4.76 41.84
CA LYS A 503 18.44 -5.40 40.59
C LYS A 503 17.35 -6.25 39.93
N PHE A 504 16.30 -6.62 40.67
CA PHE A 504 15.17 -7.41 40.17
C PHE A 504 14.07 -6.54 39.53
N LEU A 505 14.14 -5.21 39.62
CA LEU A 505 13.12 -4.32 39.08
C LEU A 505 12.93 -4.51 37.57
N ALA A 506 14.02 -4.46 36.79
CA ALA A 506 13.96 -4.61 35.34
C ALA A 506 13.40 -5.99 34.91
N PRO A 507 13.93 -7.13 35.41
CA PRO A 507 13.35 -8.44 35.13
C PRO A 507 11.87 -8.57 35.49
N ALA A 508 11.46 -8.06 36.66
CA ALA A 508 10.07 -8.14 37.10
C ALA A 508 9.13 -7.34 36.18
N ILE A 509 9.48 -6.10 35.83
CA ILE A 509 8.69 -5.28 34.89
C ILE A 509 8.62 -5.96 33.53
N THR A 510 9.74 -6.48 33.01
CA THR A 510 9.75 -7.21 31.75
C THR A 510 8.81 -8.42 31.80
N LEU A 511 8.88 -9.25 32.84
CA LEU A 511 8.01 -10.42 32.97
C LEU A 511 6.53 -10.05 33.03
N VAL A 512 6.17 -9.04 33.84
CA VAL A 512 4.79 -8.56 33.95
C VAL A 512 4.29 -8.03 32.60
N CYS A 513 5.07 -7.18 31.91
CA CYS A 513 4.68 -6.66 30.60
C CYS A 513 4.62 -7.74 29.52
N LEU A 514 5.47 -8.78 29.58
CA LEU A 514 5.42 -9.91 28.67
C LEU A 514 4.12 -10.71 28.83
N ILE A 515 3.65 -10.91 30.06
CA ILE A 515 2.37 -11.58 30.33
C ILE A 515 1.20 -10.71 29.87
N LEU A 516 1.20 -9.42 30.25
CA LEU A 516 0.06 -8.52 30.01
C LEU A 516 -0.15 -8.13 28.55
N VAL A 517 0.89 -8.15 27.70
CA VAL A 517 0.78 -7.67 26.32
C VAL A 517 1.06 -8.79 25.30
N PRO A 518 2.29 -9.29 25.10
CA PRO A 518 2.50 -10.47 24.24
C PRO A 518 1.69 -11.69 24.68
N GLY A 519 1.56 -11.95 25.98
CA GLY A 519 0.85 -13.10 26.52
C GLY A 519 -0.64 -13.09 26.19
N ILE A 520 -1.33 -11.94 26.36
CA ILE A 520 -2.75 -11.83 26.02
C ILE A 520 -2.99 -11.91 24.50
N LEU A 521 -2.12 -11.28 23.71
CA LEU A 521 -2.17 -11.35 22.24
C LEU A 521 -2.01 -12.80 21.78
N ALA A 522 -1.00 -13.49 22.29
CA ALA A 522 -0.77 -14.90 21.97
C ALA A 522 -1.92 -15.79 22.43
N ALA A 523 -2.50 -15.55 23.62
CA ALA A 523 -3.56 -16.38 24.16
C ALA A 523 -4.90 -16.24 23.42
N ASN A 524 -5.23 -15.03 22.92
CA ASN A 524 -6.44 -14.80 22.13
C ASN A 524 -6.22 -15.26 20.69
N ASN A 525 -5.09 -14.92 20.06
CA ASN A 525 -4.90 -15.11 18.63
C ASN A 525 -4.32 -16.49 18.25
N TRP A 526 -4.28 -17.47 19.16
CA TRP A 526 -3.63 -18.75 18.85
C TRP A 526 -4.51 -19.64 17.98
N ASP A 527 -5.80 -19.74 18.31
CA ASP A 527 -6.72 -20.72 17.72
C ASP A 527 -7.32 -20.28 16.37
N ASP A 528 -7.41 -18.97 16.13
CA ASP A 528 -7.76 -18.36 14.84
C ASP A 528 -6.58 -18.29 13.86
N HIS A 529 -5.33 -18.34 14.35
CA HIS A 529 -4.11 -18.37 13.53
C HIS A 529 -3.51 -19.77 13.38
N ASP A 530 -4.01 -20.79 14.08
CA ASP A 530 -3.57 -22.17 13.85
C ASP A 530 -3.94 -22.62 12.41
N ARG A 531 -2.95 -23.17 11.71
CA ARG A 531 -3.05 -23.72 10.35
C ARG A 531 -2.75 -25.21 10.30
N SER A 532 -2.50 -25.86 11.44
CA SER A 532 -2.12 -27.28 11.56
C SER A 532 -3.01 -28.24 10.77
N ASN A 533 -4.31 -27.92 10.66
CA ASN A 533 -5.30 -28.72 9.95
C ASN A 533 -5.61 -28.24 8.53
N LYS A 534 -5.00 -27.15 8.03
CA LYS A 534 -5.20 -26.66 6.66
C LYS A 534 -4.35 -27.47 5.67
N LYS A 535 -4.90 -28.58 5.18
CA LYS A 535 -4.20 -29.52 4.28
C LYS A 535 -4.46 -29.29 2.78
N THR A 536 -5.35 -28.37 2.41
CA THR A 536 -5.80 -28.19 1.02
C THR A 536 -4.65 -27.87 0.06
N ALA A 537 -3.73 -26.96 0.43
CA ALA A 537 -2.59 -26.62 -0.42
C ALA A 537 -1.65 -27.81 -0.63
N LEU A 538 -1.35 -28.57 0.43
CA LEU A 538 -0.55 -29.79 0.35
C LEU A 538 -1.26 -30.87 -0.50
N ALA A 539 -2.57 -31.04 -0.31
CA ALA A 539 -3.35 -32.00 -1.08
C ALA A 539 -3.37 -31.64 -2.58
N MET A 540 -3.59 -30.36 -2.92
CA MET A 540 -3.53 -29.87 -4.29
C MET A 540 -2.14 -30.05 -4.90
N ALA A 541 -1.07 -29.71 -4.16
CA ALA A 541 0.30 -29.89 -4.63
C ALA A 541 0.62 -31.36 -4.90
N LYS A 542 0.20 -32.27 -4.01
CA LYS A 542 0.34 -33.72 -4.21
C LYS A 542 -0.43 -34.19 -5.44
N MET A 543 -1.71 -33.86 -5.54
CA MET A 543 -2.53 -34.24 -6.69
C MET A 543 -1.95 -33.71 -8.01
N TYR A 544 -1.41 -32.49 -8.01
CA TYR A 544 -0.75 -31.93 -9.18
C TYR A 544 0.50 -32.74 -9.56
N LEU A 545 1.39 -33.01 -8.60
CA LEU A 545 2.60 -33.82 -8.84
C LEU A 545 2.28 -35.27 -9.22
N ASP A 546 1.28 -35.88 -8.60
CA ASP A 546 0.80 -37.23 -8.89
C ASP A 546 0.15 -37.32 -10.28
N SER A 547 -0.32 -36.20 -10.84
CA SER A 547 -0.86 -36.14 -12.21
C SER A 547 0.22 -36.02 -13.28
N CYS A 548 1.46 -35.71 -12.91
CA CYS A 548 2.58 -35.69 -13.84
C CYS A 548 2.94 -37.11 -14.28
N ALA A 549 3.39 -37.25 -15.54
CA ALA A 549 3.92 -38.52 -16.02
C ALA A 549 5.16 -38.93 -15.20
N GLU A 550 5.43 -40.23 -15.11
CA GLU A 550 6.62 -40.74 -14.44
C GLU A 550 7.88 -40.18 -15.16
N ASN A 551 8.65 -39.32 -14.47
CA ASN A 551 9.79 -38.53 -14.98
C ASN A 551 9.47 -37.29 -15.86
N GLY A 552 8.25 -36.73 -15.75
CA GLY A 552 7.81 -35.52 -16.46
C GLY A 552 8.22 -34.20 -15.83
#